data_AF-A0AAQ3UR32-F1
#
_entry.id   AF-A0AAQ3UR32-F1
#
_cell.length_a   1.000
_cell.length_b   1.000
_cell.length_c   1.000
_cell.angle_alpha   90.00
_cell.angle_beta   90.00
_cell.angle_gamma   90.00
#
_symmetry.space_group_name_H-M   'P 1'
#
loop_
_entity.id
_entity.type
_entity.pdbx_description
1 polymer ?
#
loop_
_entity_poly.entity_id
_entity_poly.type
_entity_poly.pdbx_seq_one_letter_code
_entity_poly.pdbx_strand_id
1 'polypeptide(L)'
;MRLGQRAISLLVRTATTSAASPPPAVLRVGDALRERRRFTEADVATYAAVSGDRNPVHVDDAVARELGGFQRGRVVHGMLVASLFPSVIAAHFPGAVYASQTLKFAAPVYIGDEMVARVQALHIRTTAAANSSTTSRYVVKFATKCFTDEEEEDSLAIYGEAMAVLPTLEFSSKKSATHVHYKSTLFLRKTIPCLKNYQFTYDARWFKDQSWESASSNDHRNLNM
;
A
#
# COMPACT_ATOMS: atom_id res chain seq x y z
N MET A 1 7.90 -74.47 3.02
CA MET A 1 6.65 -74.41 3.81
C MET A 1 6.16 -72.96 3.82
N ARG A 2 4.87 -72.75 3.53
CA ARG A 2 4.23 -71.44 3.34
C ARG A 2 4.15 -70.66 4.66
N LEU A 3 4.65 -69.43 4.67
CA LEU A 3 4.31 -68.35 5.61
C LEU A 3 3.90 -67.19 4.69
N GLY A 4 2.67 -66.70 4.64
CA GLY A 4 1.80 -66.28 5.73
C GLY A 4 1.50 -64.80 5.45
N GLN A 5 0.44 -64.54 4.67
CA GLN A 5 -0.02 -63.20 4.32
C GLN A 5 -0.34 -62.39 5.58
N ARG A 6 0.17 -61.16 5.67
CA ARG A 6 -0.46 -60.08 6.45
C ARG A 6 -0.48 -58.82 5.59
N ALA A 7 -1.63 -58.59 4.95
CA ALA A 7 -1.93 -57.32 4.31
C ALA A 7 -2.10 -56.25 5.41
N ILE A 8 -1.23 -55.24 5.40
CA ILE A 8 -1.38 -54.04 6.22
C ILE A 8 -2.35 -53.14 5.47
N SER A 9 -3.59 -53.04 5.96
CA SER A 9 -4.58 -52.08 5.48
C SER A 9 -4.11 -50.67 5.81
N LEU A 10 -3.59 -49.95 4.81
CA LEU A 10 -3.28 -48.53 4.92
C LEU A 10 -4.61 -47.77 4.81
N LEU A 11 -5.21 -47.41 5.94
CA LEU A 11 -6.34 -46.47 5.99
C LEU A 11 -5.86 -45.10 5.52
N VAL A 12 -5.98 -44.84 4.22
CA VAL A 12 -5.90 -43.48 3.66
C VAL A 12 -7.15 -42.75 4.13
N ARG A 13 -7.02 -41.92 5.17
CA ARG A 13 -8.01 -40.89 5.48
C ARG A 13 -7.97 -39.86 4.36
N THR A 14 -8.85 -40.00 3.37
CA THR A 14 -9.17 -38.89 2.47
C THR A 14 -9.96 -37.85 3.27
N ALA A 15 -9.27 -36.84 3.77
CA ALA A 15 -9.92 -35.65 4.28
C ALA A 15 -10.45 -34.85 3.08
N THR A 16 -11.71 -35.08 2.74
CA THR A 16 -12.46 -34.20 1.82
C THR A 16 -12.79 -32.93 2.57
N THR A 17 -11.87 -31.96 2.57
CA THR A 17 -12.18 -30.61 3.04
C THR A 17 -12.73 -29.83 1.87
N SER A 18 -14.07 -29.76 1.76
CA SER A 18 -14.74 -28.76 0.92
C SER A 18 -14.39 -27.38 1.48
N ALA A 19 -13.49 -26.67 0.81
CA ALA A 19 -13.10 -25.32 1.17
C ALA A 19 -14.16 -24.34 0.63
N ALA A 20 -15.10 -23.95 1.48
CA ALA A 20 -15.97 -22.81 1.20
C ALA A 20 -15.15 -21.51 1.36
N SER A 21 -15.18 -20.67 0.31
CA SER A 21 -14.52 -19.37 0.25
C SER A 21 -15.08 -18.41 1.31
N PRO A 22 -14.26 -17.70 2.10
CA PRO A 22 -14.76 -16.68 3.01
C PRO A 22 -15.36 -15.50 2.24
N PRO A 23 -16.38 -14.80 2.79
CA PRO A 23 -16.98 -13.66 2.14
C PRO A 23 -16.07 -12.42 2.21
N PRO A 24 -16.18 -11.53 1.21
CA PRO A 24 -15.29 -10.40 1.00
C PRO A 24 -15.54 -9.19 1.92
N ALA A 25 -14.50 -8.62 2.53
CA ALA A 25 -14.57 -7.30 3.18
C ALA A 25 -14.26 -6.11 2.26
N VAL A 26 -14.86 -4.99 2.62
CA VAL A 26 -15.07 -3.80 1.81
C VAL A 26 -14.09 -2.72 2.25
N LEU A 27 -13.33 -2.13 1.33
CA LEU A 27 -12.56 -0.92 1.60
C LEU A 27 -13.48 0.30 1.52
N ARG A 28 -13.47 1.13 2.55
CA ARG A 28 -14.20 2.40 2.61
C ARG A 28 -13.25 3.58 2.64
N VAL A 29 -13.73 4.73 2.19
CA VAL A 29 -13.02 6.00 2.40
C VAL A 29 -12.81 6.21 3.89
N GLY A 30 -11.57 6.53 4.28
CA GLY A 30 -11.14 6.68 5.66
C GLY A 30 -10.42 5.45 6.23
N ASP A 31 -10.62 4.25 5.66
CA ASP A 31 -9.95 3.03 6.12
C ASP A 31 -8.44 3.12 5.94
N ALA A 32 -7.69 2.59 6.91
CA ALA A 32 -6.24 2.59 6.90
C ALA A 32 -5.67 1.18 7.04
N LEU A 33 -4.75 0.84 6.14
CA LEU A 33 -3.97 -0.40 6.14
C LEU A 33 -2.56 -0.11 6.65
N ARG A 34 -1.94 -1.09 7.30
CA ARG A 34 -0.64 -0.91 7.97
C ARG A 34 0.26 -2.13 7.84
N GLU A 35 1.55 -1.88 7.79
CA GLU A 35 2.60 -2.89 7.91
C GLU A 35 3.76 -2.32 8.74
N ARG A 36 4.43 -3.18 9.51
CA ARG A 36 5.64 -2.85 10.26
C ARG A 36 6.82 -3.60 9.68
N ARG A 37 7.95 -2.92 9.49
CA ARG A 37 9.19 -3.55 9.04
C ARG A 37 10.40 -2.87 9.64
N ARG A 38 11.34 -3.67 10.10
CA ARG A 38 12.69 -3.23 10.47
C ARG A 38 13.63 -3.43 9.28
N PHE A 39 14.38 -2.39 8.92
CA PHE A 39 15.36 -2.48 7.83
C PHE A 39 16.74 -2.87 8.34
N THR A 40 17.36 -3.83 7.69
CA THR A 40 18.67 -4.37 8.04
C THR A 40 19.75 -3.89 7.08
N GLU A 41 21.02 -4.07 7.45
CA GLU A 41 22.14 -3.83 6.53
C GLU A 41 22.02 -4.66 5.24
N ALA A 42 21.53 -5.90 5.35
CA ALA A 42 21.32 -6.78 4.21
C ALA A 42 20.26 -6.23 3.25
N ASP A 43 19.19 -5.62 3.76
CA ASP A 43 18.17 -4.97 2.94
C ASP A 43 18.77 -3.80 2.14
N VAL A 44 19.56 -2.94 2.81
CA VAL A 44 20.21 -1.78 2.19
C VAL A 44 21.23 -2.22 1.13
N ALA A 45 22.06 -3.21 1.44
CA ALA A 45 23.04 -3.74 0.50
C ALA A 45 22.36 -4.40 -0.72
N THR A 46 21.31 -5.19 -0.48
CA THR A 46 20.54 -5.84 -1.56
C THR A 46 19.85 -4.80 -2.44
N TYR A 47 19.24 -3.77 -1.83
CA TYR A 47 18.59 -2.70 -2.57
C TYR A 47 19.58 -1.90 -3.40
N ALA A 48 20.74 -1.54 -2.86
CA ALA A 48 21.80 -0.86 -3.61
C ALA A 48 22.28 -1.70 -4.81
N ALA A 49 22.37 -3.03 -4.65
CA ALA A 49 22.77 -3.92 -5.73
C ALA A 49 21.73 -4.00 -6.85
N VAL A 50 20.43 -4.14 -6.52
CA VAL A 50 19.36 -4.31 -7.52
C VAL A 50 18.94 -2.98 -8.17
N SER A 51 18.89 -1.89 -7.41
CA SER A 51 18.51 -0.57 -7.92
C SER A 51 19.66 0.13 -8.65
N GLY A 52 20.91 -0.22 -8.33
CA GLY A 52 22.10 0.50 -8.76
C GLY A 52 22.39 1.76 -7.94
N ASP A 53 21.52 2.14 -6.98
CA ASP A 53 21.74 3.28 -6.10
C ASP A 53 22.79 2.95 -5.04
N ARG A 54 24.05 3.24 -5.39
CA ARG A 54 25.22 3.11 -4.53
C ARG A 54 25.67 4.45 -3.96
N ASN A 55 24.75 5.41 -3.76
CA ASN A 55 25.11 6.66 -3.11
C ASN A 55 25.82 6.36 -1.76
N PRO A 56 27.04 6.88 -1.54
CA PRO A 56 27.84 6.60 -0.35
C PRO A 56 27.11 6.80 0.98
N VAL A 57 26.13 7.69 1.06
CA VAL A 57 25.34 7.90 2.29
C VAL A 57 24.59 6.66 2.78
N HIS A 58 24.39 5.67 1.89
CA HIS A 58 23.75 4.39 2.21
C HIS A 58 24.73 3.26 2.52
N VAL A 59 25.99 3.37 2.08
CA VAL A 59 26.94 2.24 2.10
C VAL A 59 28.23 2.52 2.86
N ASP A 60 28.55 3.78 3.14
CA ASP A 60 29.74 4.21 3.88
C ASP A 60 29.34 5.07 5.10
N ASP A 61 29.74 4.60 6.27
CA ASP A 61 29.41 5.18 7.56
C ASP A 61 30.15 6.50 7.85
N ALA A 62 31.35 6.67 7.30
CA ALA A 62 32.12 7.91 7.43
C ALA A 62 31.52 8.98 6.51
N VAL A 63 31.25 8.64 5.24
CA VAL A 63 30.65 9.56 4.29
C VAL A 63 29.25 10.00 4.73
N ALA A 64 28.43 9.08 5.25
CA ALA A 64 27.11 9.42 5.77
C ALA A 64 27.17 10.45 6.91
N ARG A 65 28.14 10.33 7.83
CA ARG A 65 28.31 11.27 8.94
C ARG A 65 28.94 12.59 8.50
N GLU A 66 30.06 12.53 7.80
CA GLU A 66 30.91 13.69 7.51
C GLU A 66 30.35 14.56 6.37
N LEU A 67 29.87 13.94 5.29
CA LEU A 67 29.36 14.67 4.12
C LEU A 67 27.83 14.72 4.11
N GLY A 68 27.18 13.64 4.56
CA GLY A 68 25.72 13.54 4.59
C GLY A 68 25.06 14.22 5.78
N GLY A 69 25.82 14.53 6.85
CA GLY A 69 25.28 15.09 8.10
C GLY A 69 24.40 14.12 8.89
N PHE A 70 24.40 12.82 8.55
CA PHE A 70 23.60 11.79 9.20
C PHE A 70 24.32 11.29 10.46
N GLN A 71 24.00 11.90 11.60
CA GLN A 71 24.73 11.71 12.86
C GLN A 71 24.84 10.24 13.31
N ARG A 72 23.84 9.41 13.00
CA ARG A 72 23.83 7.99 13.41
C ARG A 72 24.51 7.05 12.40
N GLY A 73 25.09 7.55 11.31
CA GLY A 73 25.74 6.74 10.27
C GLY A 73 24.88 6.58 9.02
N ARG A 74 25.07 5.46 8.30
CA ARG A 74 24.34 5.17 7.07
C ARG A 74 22.82 5.22 7.27
N VAL A 75 22.14 5.80 6.27
CA VAL A 75 20.68 5.87 6.21
C VAL A 75 20.14 4.85 5.21
N VAL A 76 18.92 4.39 5.43
CA VAL A 76 18.19 3.52 4.50
C VAL A 76 17.76 4.35 3.28
N HIS A 77 17.82 3.76 2.08
CA HIS A 77 17.29 4.40 0.88
C HIS A 77 15.81 4.78 1.09
N GLY A 78 15.46 6.05 0.87
CA GLY A 78 14.08 6.50 1.02
C GLY A 78 13.11 5.72 0.12
N MET A 79 13.56 5.34 -1.08
CA MET A 79 12.77 4.52 -2.01
C MET A 79 12.60 3.06 -1.54
N LEU A 80 13.57 2.50 -0.82
CA LEU A 80 13.42 1.20 -0.17
C LEU A 80 12.33 1.26 0.91
N VAL A 81 12.32 2.31 1.73
CA VAL A 81 11.27 2.51 2.73
C VAL A 81 9.90 2.73 2.07
N ALA A 82 9.84 3.55 1.01
CA ALA A 82 8.60 3.83 0.28
C ALA A 82 8.03 2.59 -0.43
N SER A 83 8.85 1.56 -0.70
CA SER A 83 8.38 0.28 -1.26
C SER A 83 7.38 -0.47 -0.36
N LEU A 84 7.27 -0.09 0.90
CA LEU A 84 6.23 -0.59 1.81
C LEU A 84 4.81 -0.23 1.35
N PHE A 85 4.61 0.92 0.71
CA PHE A 85 3.26 1.33 0.28
C PHE A 85 2.63 0.39 -0.76
N PRO A 86 3.32 0.05 -1.88
CA PRO A 86 2.81 -0.96 -2.80
C PRO A 86 2.75 -2.36 -2.18
N SER A 87 3.66 -2.71 -1.26
CA SER A 87 3.61 -3.99 -0.51
C SER A 87 2.31 -4.13 0.28
N VAL A 88 1.98 -3.12 1.10
CA VAL A 88 0.73 -3.08 1.89
C VAL A 88 -0.49 -3.21 0.97
N ILE A 89 -0.54 -2.42 -0.11
CA ILE A 89 -1.69 -2.46 -1.02
C ILE A 89 -1.82 -3.83 -1.70
N ALA A 90 -0.72 -4.40 -2.20
CA ALA A 90 -0.73 -5.70 -2.89
C ALA A 90 -1.07 -6.87 -1.94
N ALA A 91 -0.65 -6.81 -0.68
CA ALA A 91 -0.98 -7.82 0.32
C ALA A 91 -2.48 -7.88 0.62
N HIS A 92 -3.15 -6.73 0.61
CA HIS A 92 -4.60 -6.64 0.84
C HIS A 92 -5.44 -6.77 -0.43
N PHE A 93 -4.90 -6.38 -1.58
CA PHE A 93 -5.57 -6.42 -2.87
C PHE A 93 -4.65 -7.08 -3.92
N PRO A 94 -4.56 -8.41 -3.93
CA PRO A 94 -3.76 -9.12 -4.92
C PRO A 94 -4.18 -8.76 -6.35
N GLY A 95 -3.20 -8.45 -7.19
CA GLY A 95 -3.44 -7.96 -8.55
C GLY A 95 -3.73 -6.45 -8.65
N ALA A 96 -3.60 -5.70 -7.55
CA ALA A 96 -3.59 -4.25 -7.60
C ALA A 96 -2.47 -3.72 -8.51
N VAL A 97 -2.81 -2.74 -9.34
CA VAL A 97 -1.86 -2.03 -10.19
C VAL A 97 -1.51 -0.70 -9.53
N TYR A 98 -0.24 -0.51 -9.18
CA TYR A 98 0.27 0.73 -8.61
C TYR A 98 0.51 1.74 -9.73
N ALA A 99 -0.31 2.79 -9.79
CA ALA A 99 -0.35 3.69 -10.93
C ALA A 99 0.57 4.90 -10.77
N SER A 100 0.61 5.50 -9.58
CA SER A 100 1.49 6.64 -9.30
C SER A 100 1.75 6.82 -7.81
N GLN A 101 2.83 7.55 -7.51
CA GLN A 101 3.25 7.92 -6.16
C GLN A 101 3.86 9.32 -6.16
N THR A 102 3.48 10.14 -5.19
CA THR A 102 4.25 11.33 -4.78
C THR A 102 4.95 11.04 -3.46
N LEU A 103 6.17 11.57 -3.25
CA LEU A 103 6.94 11.35 -2.02
C LEU A 103 7.58 12.64 -1.54
N LYS A 104 7.61 12.81 -0.22
CA LYS A 104 8.43 13.76 0.52
C LYS A 104 9.17 13.00 1.61
N PHE A 105 10.48 13.21 1.67
CA PHE A 105 11.37 12.62 2.68
C PHE A 105 11.61 13.66 3.78
N ALA A 106 10.87 13.54 4.87
CA ALA A 106 10.84 14.52 5.95
C ALA A 106 11.95 14.30 6.98
N ALA A 107 12.33 13.04 7.22
CA ALA A 107 13.40 12.68 8.15
C ALA A 107 14.19 11.46 7.65
N PRO A 108 15.48 11.34 8.00
CA PRO A 108 16.28 10.16 7.67
C PRO A 108 15.78 8.93 8.43
N VAL A 109 15.78 7.78 7.75
CA VAL A 109 15.54 6.47 8.37
C VAL A 109 16.88 5.77 8.50
N TYR A 110 17.19 5.24 9.68
CA TYR A 110 18.44 4.57 9.94
C TYR A 110 18.29 3.05 9.92
N ILE A 111 19.40 2.38 9.63
CA ILE A 111 19.45 0.92 9.68
C ILE A 111 19.12 0.48 11.12
N GLY A 112 18.23 -0.51 11.23
CA GLY A 112 17.73 -1.00 12.50
C GLY A 112 16.47 -0.26 13.01
N ASP A 113 16.07 0.86 12.41
CA ASP A 113 14.80 1.52 12.75
C ASP A 113 13.62 0.60 12.37
N GLU A 114 12.62 0.55 13.23
CA GLU A 114 11.34 -0.09 12.94
C GLU A 114 10.39 0.95 12.35
N MET A 115 9.96 0.70 11.12
CA MET A 115 9.08 1.60 10.39
C MET A 115 7.67 1.07 10.37
N VAL A 116 6.70 1.96 10.55
CA VAL A 116 5.27 1.70 10.36
C VAL A 116 4.82 2.40 9.08
N ALA A 117 4.49 1.63 8.04
CA ALA A 117 3.86 2.16 6.85
C ALA A 117 2.33 2.15 7.03
N ARG A 118 1.69 3.28 6.72
CA ARG A 118 0.24 3.44 6.74
C ARG A 118 -0.24 3.94 5.39
N VAL A 119 -1.26 3.27 4.86
CA VAL A 119 -1.92 3.59 3.60
C VAL A 119 -3.40 3.81 3.89
N GLN A 120 -3.89 5.03 3.75
CA GLN A 120 -5.28 5.40 4.07
C GLN A 120 -6.06 5.77 2.81
N ALA A 121 -7.20 5.11 2.58
CA ALA A 121 -8.06 5.38 1.45
C ALA A 121 -8.69 6.78 1.58
N LEU A 122 -8.36 7.66 0.65
CA LEU A 122 -8.94 9.00 0.60
C LEU A 122 -10.17 9.00 -0.29
N HIS A 123 -10.05 8.49 -1.51
CA HIS A 123 -11.13 8.52 -2.51
C HIS A 123 -11.18 7.19 -3.27
N ILE A 124 -12.38 6.70 -3.53
CA ILE A 124 -12.63 5.46 -4.29
C ILE A 124 -13.56 5.79 -5.44
N ARG A 125 -13.14 5.47 -6.67
CA ARG A 125 -13.95 5.62 -7.87
C ARG A 125 -14.07 4.28 -8.59
N THR A 126 -15.30 3.86 -8.86
CA THR A 126 -15.56 2.70 -9.71
C THR A 126 -15.37 3.09 -11.18
N THR A 127 -14.63 2.29 -11.93
CA THR A 127 -14.58 2.35 -13.39
C THR A 127 -15.42 1.21 -13.93
N ALA A 128 -16.50 1.55 -14.64
CA ALA A 128 -17.35 0.57 -15.30
C ALA A 128 -16.51 -0.24 -16.31
N ALA A 129 -16.77 -1.54 -16.32
CA ALA A 129 -16.26 -2.40 -17.36
C ALA A 129 -16.77 -1.94 -18.73
N ALA A 130 -15.87 -1.78 -19.70
CA ALA A 130 -16.21 -1.35 -21.06
C ALA A 130 -17.16 -2.32 -21.81
N ASN A 131 -17.40 -3.51 -21.25
CA ASN A 131 -18.28 -4.54 -21.80
C ASN A 131 -18.89 -5.40 -20.67
N SER A 132 -20.07 -5.97 -20.94
CA SER A 132 -20.92 -6.73 -19.99
C SER A 132 -20.27 -7.98 -19.37
N SER A 133 -19.03 -8.33 -19.75
CA SER A 133 -18.30 -9.51 -19.26
C SER A 133 -17.11 -9.19 -18.34
N THR A 134 -16.74 -7.90 -18.14
CA THR A 134 -15.56 -7.55 -17.34
C THR A 134 -15.94 -7.14 -15.91
N THR A 135 -15.16 -7.59 -14.93
CA THR A 135 -15.29 -7.19 -13.52
C THR A 135 -15.00 -5.71 -13.35
N SER A 136 -15.80 -5.02 -12.52
CA SER A 136 -15.59 -3.61 -12.19
C SER A 136 -14.23 -3.41 -11.52
N ARG A 137 -13.49 -2.38 -11.94
CA ARG A 137 -12.23 -1.98 -11.31
C ARG A 137 -12.43 -0.73 -10.47
N TYR A 138 -11.56 -0.54 -9.49
CA TYR A 138 -11.63 0.60 -8.57
C TYR A 138 -10.34 1.38 -8.62
N VAL A 139 -10.44 2.66 -8.95
CA VAL A 139 -9.32 3.59 -8.85
C VAL A 139 -9.38 4.21 -7.46
N VAL A 140 -8.34 3.97 -6.65
CA VAL A 140 -8.27 4.43 -5.27
C VAL A 140 -7.09 5.37 -5.10
N LYS A 141 -7.37 6.53 -4.50
CA LYS A 141 -6.36 7.47 -4.01
C LYS A 141 -6.08 7.18 -2.55
N PHE A 142 -4.82 7.04 -2.19
CA PHE A 142 -4.38 6.81 -0.82
C PHE A 142 -3.47 7.94 -0.33
N ALA A 143 -3.62 8.33 0.94
CA ALA A 143 -2.56 8.98 1.68
C ALA A 143 -1.57 7.91 2.16
N THR A 144 -0.28 8.14 1.94
CA THR A 144 0.79 7.23 2.33
C THR A 144 1.71 7.91 3.33
N LYS A 145 1.97 7.28 4.47
CA LYS A 145 2.86 7.81 5.52
C LYS A 145 3.70 6.68 6.11
N CYS A 146 4.98 6.95 6.39
CA CYS A 146 5.87 6.08 7.15
C CYS A 146 6.39 6.81 8.38
N PHE A 147 6.36 6.12 9.52
CA PHE A 147 6.72 6.64 10.85
C PHE A 147 7.77 5.75 11.49
N THR A 148 8.68 6.31 12.29
CA THR A 148 9.48 5.51 13.24
C THR A 148 8.68 5.18 14.50
N ASP A 149 7.69 6.02 14.85
CA ASP A 149 6.70 5.76 15.91
C ASP A 149 5.33 6.36 15.53
N GLU A 150 4.33 5.51 15.27
CA GLU A 150 3.02 5.99 14.80
C GLU A 150 2.28 6.87 15.81
N GLU A 151 2.62 6.81 17.11
CA GLU A 151 1.96 7.61 18.15
C GLU A 151 2.48 9.06 18.20
N GLU A 152 3.64 9.31 17.62
CA GLU A 152 4.29 10.62 17.59
C GLU A 152 4.27 11.20 16.18
N GLU A 153 3.51 12.28 15.94
CA GLU A 153 3.40 12.89 14.61
C GLU A 153 4.76 13.41 14.08
N ASP A 154 5.66 13.82 14.99
CA ASP A 154 7.01 14.27 14.69
C ASP A 154 7.94 13.15 14.20
N SER A 155 7.52 11.89 14.29
CA SER A 155 8.28 10.72 13.83
C SER A 155 8.11 10.44 12.32
N LEU A 156 7.36 11.30 11.62
CA LEU A 156 7.05 11.14 10.21
C LEU A 156 8.32 11.21 9.35
N ALA A 157 8.70 10.09 8.75
CA ALA A 157 9.90 10.01 7.91
C ALA A 157 9.59 10.25 6.43
N ILE A 158 8.50 9.66 5.92
CA ILE A 158 8.12 9.74 4.51
C ILE A 158 6.62 9.92 4.39
N TYR A 159 6.17 10.80 3.50
CA TYR A 159 4.76 10.93 3.20
C TYR A 159 4.47 11.33 1.76
N GLY A 160 3.23 11.13 1.35
CA GLY A 160 2.74 11.55 0.05
C GLY A 160 1.40 10.89 -0.26
N GLU A 161 1.15 10.69 -1.55
CA GLU A 161 -0.08 10.11 -2.06
C GLU A 161 0.21 9.05 -3.11
N ALA A 162 -0.57 7.97 -3.08
CA ALA A 162 -0.52 6.90 -4.07
C ALA A 162 -1.85 6.77 -4.81
N MET A 163 -1.77 6.38 -6.08
CA MET A 163 -2.93 5.95 -6.86
C MET A 163 -2.75 4.47 -7.20
N ALA A 164 -3.79 3.66 -6.96
CA ALA A 164 -3.80 2.27 -7.39
C ALA A 164 -5.13 1.88 -8.03
N VAL A 165 -5.08 0.94 -8.97
CA VAL A 165 -6.25 0.30 -9.55
C VAL A 165 -6.41 -1.07 -8.90
N LEU A 166 -7.49 -1.24 -8.15
CA LEU A 166 -7.81 -2.49 -7.46
C LEU A 166 -8.72 -3.35 -8.35
N PRO A 167 -8.40 -4.65 -8.56
CA PRO A 167 -9.17 -5.53 -9.42
C PRO A 167 -10.54 -5.89 -8.84
N THR A 168 -10.65 -5.87 -7.51
CA THR A 168 -11.89 -6.06 -6.76
C THR A 168 -11.78 -5.37 -5.40
N LEU A 169 -12.91 -5.05 -4.76
CA LEU A 169 -12.99 -4.56 -3.39
C LEU A 169 -13.55 -5.66 -2.49
N GLU A 170 -12.74 -6.69 -2.25
CA GLU A 170 -13.15 -7.90 -1.55
C GLU A 170 -12.00 -8.47 -0.67
N PHE A 171 -12.22 -8.71 0.64
CA PHE A 171 -11.20 -9.07 1.67
C PHE A 171 -11.26 -10.54 2.16
N SER A 172 -10.14 -11.01 2.73
CA SER A 172 -10.02 -12.26 3.51
C SER A 172 -9.57 -11.98 4.96
N SER A 173 -10.31 -12.45 5.98
CA SER A 173 -9.99 -12.20 7.40
C SER A 173 -9.34 -13.40 8.08
N LYS A 174 -8.21 -13.19 8.76
CA LYS A 174 -7.84 -13.98 9.95
C LYS A 174 -8.09 -13.12 11.19
N LYS A 175 -9.05 -13.50 12.04
CA LYS A 175 -9.19 -12.97 13.40
C LYS A 175 -8.31 -13.79 14.34
N SER A 176 -7.31 -13.17 14.97
CA SER A 176 -6.73 -13.69 16.22
C SER A 176 -7.49 -13.02 17.36
N ALA A 177 -8.29 -13.79 18.09
CA ALA A 177 -8.96 -13.32 19.29
C ALA A 177 -7.98 -13.40 20.47
N THR A 178 -7.51 -12.26 20.95
CA THR A 178 -7.03 -12.13 22.34
C THR A 178 -7.94 -11.13 23.03
N HIS A 179 -8.69 -11.62 24.01
CA HIS A 179 -9.61 -10.86 24.83
C HIS A 179 -8.76 -10.09 25.86
N VAL A 180 -8.71 -8.76 25.76
CA VAL A 180 -8.20 -7.91 26.83
C VAL A 180 -9.33 -6.97 27.26
N HIS A 181 -9.70 -7.12 28.52
CA HIS A 181 -10.75 -6.39 29.20
C HIS A 181 -10.21 -5.00 29.58
N TYR A 182 -10.75 -3.92 29.02
CA TYR A 182 -10.41 -2.56 29.47
C TYR A 182 -11.63 -1.89 30.10
N LYS A 183 -11.50 -1.54 31.38
CA LYS A 183 -12.51 -0.78 32.12
C LYS A 183 -12.53 0.66 31.60
N SER A 184 -13.70 1.13 31.19
CA SER A 184 -13.93 2.52 30.81
C SER A 184 -13.83 3.43 32.04
N THR A 185 -13.03 4.48 31.95
CA THR A 185 -13.14 5.65 32.83
C THR A 185 -13.38 6.88 31.96
N LEU A 186 -14.48 7.56 32.26
CA LEU A 186 -15.04 8.71 31.57
C LEU A 186 -14.25 9.97 31.96
N PHE A 187 -13.68 10.72 31.00
CA PHE A 187 -13.26 12.11 31.26
C PHE A 187 -13.60 13.04 30.11
N LEU A 188 -14.07 14.22 30.50
CA LEU A 188 -14.81 15.21 29.71
C LEU A 188 -13.95 16.01 28.72
N ARG A 189 -14.68 16.44 27.66
CA ARG A 189 -14.44 17.54 26.72
C ARG A 189 -13.56 18.69 27.24
N LYS A 190 -12.62 19.14 26.40
CA LYS A 190 -12.31 20.57 26.19
C LYS A 190 -11.94 20.85 24.73
N THR A 191 -12.64 21.83 24.17
CA THR A 191 -12.48 22.48 22.86
C THR A 191 -11.26 23.40 22.83
N ILE A 192 -10.50 23.43 21.73
CA ILE A 192 -9.62 24.55 21.34
C ILE A 192 -9.74 24.81 19.82
N PRO A 193 -9.93 26.07 19.37
CA PRO A 193 -10.09 26.46 17.97
C PRO A 193 -8.84 27.12 17.36
N CYS A 194 -8.43 26.69 16.17
CA CYS A 194 -7.76 27.42 15.05
C CYS A 194 -7.05 26.35 14.18
N LEU A 195 -7.18 26.34 12.86
CA LEU A 195 -6.49 27.22 11.92
C LEU A 195 -7.30 27.27 10.62
N LYS A 196 -7.66 28.50 10.23
CA LYS A 196 -8.12 28.83 8.88
C LYS A 196 -6.90 29.00 7.98
N ASN A 197 -7.11 28.71 6.69
CA ASN A 197 -6.30 29.09 5.53
C ASN A 197 -5.20 28.11 5.09
N TYR A 198 -5.60 27.09 4.33
CA TYR A 198 -4.80 26.58 3.21
C TYR A 198 -5.69 26.55 1.97
N GLN A 199 -5.46 27.50 1.05
CA GLN A 199 -5.99 27.45 -0.30
C GLN A 199 -5.06 26.55 -1.14
N PHE A 200 -5.54 25.36 -1.46
CA PHE A 200 -4.93 24.51 -2.47
C PHE A 200 -5.37 25.01 -3.85
N THR A 201 -4.43 25.45 -4.68
CA THR A 201 -4.66 25.60 -6.12
C THR A 201 -4.52 24.22 -6.76
N TYR A 202 -5.63 23.71 -7.27
CA TYR A 202 -5.73 22.47 -8.02
C TYR A 202 -5.33 22.75 -9.49
N ASP A 203 -4.26 22.13 -9.97
CA ASP A 203 -3.95 22.13 -11.39
C ASP A 203 -4.59 20.90 -12.07
N ALA A 204 -5.76 21.12 -12.67
CA ALA A 204 -6.53 20.11 -13.39
C ALA A 204 -5.92 19.68 -14.75
N ARG A 205 -4.78 20.25 -15.17
CA ARG A 205 -4.30 20.12 -16.54
C ARG A 205 -3.77 18.74 -16.93
N TRP A 206 -3.51 17.84 -15.97
CA TRP A 206 -3.03 16.48 -16.27
C TRP A 206 -4.14 15.52 -16.75
N PHE A 207 -5.42 15.88 -16.60
CA PHE A 207 -6.55 15.04 -17.02
C PHE A 207 -7.02 15.29 -18.47
N LYS A 208 -6.47 16.27 -19.19
CA LYS A 208 -7.00 16.73 -20.48
C LYS A 208 -6.44 16.05 -21.74
N ASP A 209 -5.34 15.30 -21.65
CA ASP A 209 -4.65 14.74 -22.85
C ASP A 209 -5.07 13.30 -23.24
N GLN A 210 -6.29 12.88 -22.93
CA GLN A 210 -6.90 11.69 -23.52
C GLN A 210 -8.27 12.05 -24.10
N SER A 211 -8.21 12.58 -25.31
CA SER A 211 -9.27 12.81 -26.32
C SER A 211 -10.73 12.60 -25.89
N TRP A 212 -11.44 13.71 -25.75
CA TRP A 212 -12.89 13.80 -25.83
C TRP A 212 -13.22 14.69 -27.04
N GLU A 213 -13.82 14.13 -28.09
CA GLU A 213 -14.70 14.87 -29.00
C GLU A 213 -15.56 13.83 -29.72
N SER A 214 -16.75 13.63 -29.18
CA SER A 214 -17.85 12.95 -29.85
C SER A 214 -18.46 13.92 -30.86
N ALA A 215 -18.14 13.77 -32.14
CA ALA A 215 -18.96 14.34 -33.20
C ALA A 215 -20.07 13.32 -33.55
N SER A 216 -21.24 13.49 -32.95
CA SER A 216 -22.49 13.01 -33.54
C SER A 216 -23.17 14.20 -34.23
N SER A 217 -23.17 14.20 -35.55
CA SER A 217 -24.18 14.91 -36.35
C SER A 217 -24.30 14.23 -37.69
N ASN A 218 -25.53 13.85 -38.03
CA ASN A 218 -25.99 13.45 -39.35
C ASN A 218 -25.35 14.28 -40.46
N ASP A 219 -24.98 13.64 -41.57
CA ASP A 219 -25.56 14.10 -42.82
C ASP A 219 -25.76 12.97 -43.85
N HIS A 220 -26.93 13.05 -44.48
CA HIS A 220 -27.45 12.15 -45.48
C HIS A 220 -27.23 12.82 -46.85
N ARG A 221 -26.75 12.04 -47.85
CA ARG A 221 -26.94 12.18 -49.32
C ARG A 221 -25.82 12.79 -50.19
N ASN A 222 -25.76 12.16 -51.38
CA ASN A 222 -25.26 12.54 -52.71
C ASN A 222 -23.76 12.38 -52.98
N LEU A 223 -23.29 11.43 -53.81
CA LEU A 223 -23.50 11.16 -55.26
C LEU A 223 -23.08 12.32 -56.19
N ASN A 224 -22.11 12.00 -57.06
CA ASN A 224 -21.59 12.70 -58.25
C ASN A 224 -20.83 14.03 -57.96
N MET A 225 -19.67 14.35 -58.53
CA MET A 225 -19.00 14.05 -59.81
C MET A 225 -17.48 13.98 -59.58
#